data_AF-A0A433Q2T1-F1
#
_entry.id   AF-A0A433Q2T1-F1
#
_cell.length_a   1.000
_cell.length_b   1.000
_cell.length_c   1.000
_cell.angle_alpha   90.00
_cell.angle_beta   90.00
_cell.angle_gamma   90.00
#
_symmetry.space_group_name_H-M   'P 1'
#
loop_
_entity.id
_entity.type
_entity.pdbx_description
1 polymer ?
#
loop_
_entity_poly.entity_id
_entity_poly.type
_entity_poly.pdbx_seq_one_letter_code
_entity_poly.pdbx_strand_id
1 'polypeptide(L)'
;EIIVAIQDFKSRFPHSVVKPGSALLFTKLSNGSFNMEFDGENLGVIESNWLATNFFMAYLSSKKPISQPAKESFASGFEALLKKL
;
A
#
# COMPACT_ATOMS: atom_id res chain seq x y z
N GLU A 1 -16.96 8.39 5.64
CA GLU A 1 -16.25 7.12 5.38
C GLU A 1 -14.80 7.33 4.95
N ILE A 2 -14.51 7.95 3.79
CA ILE A 2 -13.13 8.19 3.32
C ILE A 2 -12.27 8.97 4.34
N ILE A 3 -12.77 10.08 4.86
CA ILE A 3 -12.04 10.92 5.82
C ILE A 3 -11.72 10.13 7.10
N VAL A 4 -12.67 9.32 7.57
CA VAL A 4 -12.49 8.46 8.76
C VAL A 4 -11.41 7.42 8.50
N ALA A 5 -11.42 6.77 7.33
CA ALA A 5 -10.39 5.81 6.95
C ALA A 5 -8.99 6.47 6.84
N ILE A 6 -8.90 7.70 6.33
CA ILE A 6 -7.65 8.46 6.29
C ILE A 6 -7.17 8.82 7.70
N GLN A 7 -8.09 9.20 8.60
CA GLN A 7 -7.75 9.48 10.00
C GLN A 7 -7.27 8.23 10.73
N ASP A 8 -7.93 7.09 10.52
CA ASP A 8 -7.54 5.80 11.10
C ASP A 8 -6.20 5.30 10.55
N PHE A 9 -5.93 5.52 9.26
CA PHE A 9 -4.60 5.26 8.68
C PHE A 9 -3.52 6.09 9.37
N LYS A 10 -3.76 7.39 9.58
CA LYS A 10 -2.79 8.29 10.20
C LYS A 10 -2.57 7.98 11.67
N SER A 11 -3.62 7.60 12.42
CA SER A 11 -3.49 7.28 13.85
C SER A 11 -2.66 6.02 14.08
N ARG A 12 -2.73 5.04 13.17
CA ARG A 12 -1.99 3.78 13.20
C ARG A 12 -0.58 3.85 12.66
N PHE A 13 -0.25 4.87 11.87
CA PHE A 13 1.09 5.02 11.33
C PHE A 13 2.10 5.17 12.46
N PRO A 14 3.30 4.54 12.38
CA PRO A 14 4.29 4.62 13.46
C PRO A 14 4.62 6.07 13.81
N HIS A 15 4.43 6.41 15.09
CA HIS A 15 4.81 7.73 15.65
C HIS A 15 6.30 7.79 16.00
N SER A 16 6.98 6.64 16.02
CA SER A 16 8.41 6.52 16.23
C SER A 16 9.22 6.86 14.98
N VAL A 17 10.49 7.23 15.18
CA VAL A 17 11.44 7.41 14.08
C VAL A 17 11.57 6.10 13.29
N VAL A 18 11.24 6.12 12.00
CA VAL A 18 11.46 5.01 11.07
C VAL A 18 12.97 4.91 10.80
N LYS A 19 13.63 3.88 11.34
CA LYS A 19 15.07 3.70 11.19
C LYS A 19 15.41 3.12 9.80
N PRO A 20 16.58 3.43 9.23
CA PRO A 20 17.06 2.71 8.05
C PRO A 20 17.05 1.19 8.28
N GLY A 21 16.53 0.44 7.31
CA GLY A 21 16.35 -1.01 7.41
C GLY A 21 15.03 -1.48 8.02
N SER A 22 14.23 -0.57 8.59
CA SER A 22 12.86 -0.90 9.03
C SER A 22 11.93 -1.07 7.81
N ALA A 23 10.87 -1.84 7.96
CA ALA A 23 9.90 -2.12 6.90
C ALA A 23 8.47 -1.82 7.33
N LEU A 24 7.76 -1.08 6.49
CA LEU A 24 6.30 -0.94 6.55
C LEU A 24 5.68 -1.86 5.50
N LEU A 25 4.79 -2.75 5.95
CA LEU A 25 4.05 -3.64 5.07
C LEU A 25 2.60 -3.17 5.02
N PHE A 26 2.12 -3.01 3.79
CA PHE A 26 0.76 -2.59 3.48
C PHE A 26 0.09 -3.66 2.64
N THR A 27 -1.05 -4.17 3.10
CA THR A 27 -1.72 -5.29 2.44
C THR A 27 -3.19 -4.97 2.18
N LYS A 28 -3.61 -5.04 0.91
CA LYS A 28 -5.02 -5.13 0.55
C LYS A 28 -5.49 -6.55 0.82
N LEU A 29 -6.41 -6.71 1.76
CA LEU A 29 -7.02 -7.99 2.09
C LEU A 29 -8.13 -8.33 1.10
N SER A 30 -8.46 -9.62 0.99
CA SER A 30 -9.45 -10.13 0.02
C SER A 30 -10.88 -9.63 0.28
N ASN A 31 -11.21 -9.32 1.55
CA ASN A 31 -12.46 -8.67 1.95
C ASN A 31 -12.50 -7.16 1.62
N GLY A 32 -11.42 -6.61 1.08
CA GLY A 32 -11.30 -5.19 0.74
C GLY A 32 -10.81 -4.30 1.88
N SER A 33 -10.44 -4.84 3.05
CA SER A 33 -9.82 -4.03 4.10
C SER A 33 -8.31 -3.87 3.89
N PHE A 34 -7.68 -3.01 4.70
CA PHE A 34 -6.29 -2.62 4.56
C PHE A 34 -5.52 -2.88 5.86
N ASN A 35 -4.58 -3.82 5.83
CA ASN A 35 -3.72 -4.17 6.97
C ASN A 35 -2.40 -3.39 6.92
N MET A 36 -1.92 -2.98 8.08
CA MET A 36 -0.67 -2.27 8.28
C MET A 36 0.22 -3.03 9.26
N GLU A 37 1.49 -3.22 8.91
CA GLU A 37 2.50 -3.79 9.80
C GLU A 37 3.77 -2.96 9.77
N PHE A 38 4.48 -2.91 10.89
CA PHE A 38 5.78 -2.25 11.02
C PHE A 38 6.75 -3.17 11.76
N ASP A 39 7.86 -3.54 11.11
CA ASP A 39 8.87 -4.45 11.65
C ASP A 39 8.29 -5.75 12.25
N GLY A 40 7.25 -6.29 11.61
CA GLY A 40 6.56 -7.50 12.02
C GLY A 40 5.48 -7.31 13.10
N GLU A 41 5.32 -6.10 13.63
CA GLU A 41 4.22 -5.73 14.52
C GLU A 41 3.00 -5.32 13.70
N ASN A 42 1.84 -5.94 13.96
CA ASN A 42 0.58 -5.56 13.32
C ASN A 42 0.01 -4.29 13.96
N LEU A 43 -0.11 -3.23 13.15
CA LEU A 43 -0.64 -1.91 13.53
C LEU A 43 -2.17 -1.82 13.37
N GLY A 44 -2.76 -2.85 12.77
CA GLY A 44 -4.19 -3.12 12.68
C GLY A 44 -4.74 -3.06 11.27
N VAL A 45 -6.05 -3.31 11.21
CA VAL A 45 -6.83 -3.39 9.97
C VAL A 45 -7.78 -2.20 9.88
N ILE A 46 -7.82 -1.57 8.71
CA ILE A 46 -8.72 -0.48 8.38
C ILE A 46 -9.76 -1.00 7.40
N GLU A 47 -11.03 -0.99 7.82
CA GLU A 47 -12.17 -1.44 7.03
C GLU A 47 -12.55 -0.43 5.95
N SER A 48 -11.74 -0.35 4.88
CA SER A 48 -11.96 0.58 3.78
C SER A 48 -11.42 0.09 2.44
N ASN A 49 -12.31 -0.39 1.58
CA ASN A 49 -11.99 -0.76 0.20
C ASN A 49 -11.48 0.42 -0.63
N TRP A 50 -11.97 1.63 -0.34
CA TRP A 50 -11.47 2.83 -0.99
C TRP A 50 -10.00 3.06 -0.66
N LEU A 51 -9.62 3.02 0.63
CA LEU A 51 -8.22 3.20 1.04
C LEU A 51 -7.36 2.08 0.46
N ALA A 52 -7.79 0.84 0.63
CA ALA A 52 -7.06 -0.34 0.18
C ALA A 52 -6.79 -0.31 -1.32
N THR A 53 -7.74 0.15 -2.14
CA THR A 53 -7.55 0.25 -3.59
C THR A 53 -6.69 1.47 -3.95
N ASN A 54 -7.01 2.65 -3.41
CA ASN A 54 -6.36 3.89 -3.83
C ASN A 54 -4.90 3.97 -3.38
N PHE A 55 -4.51 3.29 -2.30
CA PHE A 55 -3.12 3.19 -1.87
C PHE A 55 -2.22 2.63 -2.99
N PHE A 56 -2.60 1.51 -3.60
CA PHE A 56 -1.82 0.91 -4.70
C PHE A 56 -2.01 1.66 -6.02
N MET A 57 -3.21 2.17 -6.29
CA MET A 57 -3.46 2.96 -7.51
C MET A 57 -2.60 4.23 -7.57
N ALA A 58 -2.21 4.79 -6.43
CA ALA A 58 -1.29 5.92 -6.39
C ALA A 58 0.11 5.57 -6.92
N TYR A 59 0.57 4.32 -6.80
CA TYR A 59 1.80 3.85 -7.44
C TYR A 59 1.61 3.58 -8.94
N LEU A 60 0.41 3.17 -9.36
CA LEU A 60 0.10 2.82 -10.75
C LEU A 60 -0.39 4.00 -11.60
N SER A 61 -0.57 5.18 -10.99
CA SER A 61 -1.13 6.37 -11.63
C SER A 61 -0.44 6.72 -12.96
N SER A 62 -1.23 7.11 -13.97
CA SER A 62 -0.74 7.48 -15.30
C SER A 62 -0.04 8.84 -15.33
N LYS A 63 -0.50 9.81 -14.52
CA LYS A 63 -0.03 11.20 -14.58
C LYS A 63 1.11 11.50 -13.60
N LYS A 64 0.97 11.05 -12.36
CA LYS A 64 1.89 11.35 -11.25
C LYS A 64 1.93 10.16 -10.28
N PRO A 65 2.65 9.07 -10.62
CA PRO A 65 2.82 7.96 -9.69
C PRO A 65 3.70 8.38 -8.51
N ILE A 66 3.49 7.76 -7.33
CA ILE A 66 4.34 7.96 -6.15
C ILE A 66 5.80 7.64 -6.47
N SER A 67 6.03 6.60 -7.28
CA SER A 67 7.37 6.17 -7.70
C SER A 67 7.31 5.67 -9.15
N GLN A 68 7.96 6.40 -10.05
CA GLN A 68 8.08 6.00 -11.45
C GLN A 68 8.85 4.67 -11.61
N PRO A 69 10.00 4.45 -10.93
CA PRO A 69 10.70 3.16 -11.00
C PRO A 69 9.84 1.97 -10.54
N ALA A 70 9.02 2.15 -9.47
CA ALA A 70 8.15 1.08 -9.00
C ALA A 70 7.08 0.73 -10.04
N LYS A 71 6.45 1.74 -10.66
CA LYS A 71 5.46 1.54 -11.72
C LYS A 71 6.04 0.76 -12.91
N GLU A 72 7.23 1.13 -13.36
CA GLU A 72 7.93 0.44 -14.44
C GLU A 72 8.26 -1.00 -14.06
N SER A 73 8.74 -1.23 -12.84
CA SER A 73 9.00 -2.58 -12.32
C SER A 73 7.74 -3.46 -12.33
N PHE A 74 6.58 -2.92 -11.93
CA PHE A 74 5.31 -3.63 -12.03
C PHE A 74 4.96 -3.98 -13.47
N ALA A 75 5.05 -3.00 -14.39
CA ALA A 75 4.75 -3.21 -15.80
C ALA A 75 5.62 -4.33 -16.40
N SER A 76 6.94 -4.29 -16.17
CA SER A 76 7.86 -5.33 -16.62
C SER A 76 7.54 -6.71 -16.01
N GLY A 77 7.17 -6.75 -14.73
CA GLY A 77 6.74 -7.99 -14.07
C GLY A 77 5.49 -8.58 -14.72
N PHE A 78 4.48 -7.77 -15.01
CA PHE A 78 3.26 -8.21 -15.72
C PHE A 78 3.56 -8.68 -17.14
N GLU A 79 4.37 -7.96 -17.91
CA GLU A 79 4.78 -8.39 -19.25
C GLU A 79 5.48 -9.75 -19.23
N ALA A 80 6.37 -9.98 -18.26
CA ALA A 80 7.06 -11.24 -18.11
C ALA A 80 6.12 -12.39 -17.72
N LEU A 81 5.09 -12.12 -16.91
CA LEU A 81 4.06 -13.10 -16.57
C LEU A 81 3.20 -13.45 -17.78
N LEU A 82 2.74 -12.44 -18.53
CA LEU A 82 1.87 -12.64 -19.70
C LEU A 82 2.58 -13.37 -20.85
N LYS A 83 3.89 -13.15 -21.04
CA LYS A 83 4.68 -13.87 -22.06
C LYS A 83 4.93 -15.35 -21.73
N LYS A 84 4.70 -15.77 -20.48
CA LYS A 84 4.84 -17.17 -20.03
C LYS A 84 3.53 -17.96 -20.10
N LEU A 85 2.41 -17.28 -20.36
CA LEU A 85 1.10 -17.87 -20.60
C LEU A 85 0.93 -18.17 -22.10
#